data_AF-A0A5N0TH36-F1
#
_entry.id   AF-A0A5N0TH36-F1
#
_cell.length_a   1.000
_cell.length_b   1.000
_cell.length_c   1.000
_cell.angle_alpha   90.00
_cell.angle_beta   90.00
_cell.angle_gamma   90.00
#
_symmetry.space_group_name_H-M   'P 1'
#
loop_
_entity.id
_entity.type
_entity.pdbx_description
1 polymer ?
#
loop_
_entity_poly.entity_id
_entity_poly.type
_entity_poly.pdbx_seq_one_letter_code
_entity_poly.pdbx_strand_id
1 'polypeptide(L)'
;MTRASALTSTAILTLALAGCSGSMLAENRGGDQLSNLRTAIESNADCAELFSLLDQIDEDADAYPSAQGELVNIGCFMRDSTRNDADLAAQAPDSPWLGVPGKEVEPSLTCISAAETAANEADSTRAEPLIAATLDSCQSVDEWMSVITAHPGVMGMMDGYIPQLMDLQSACYSYVGAAVCQDALARGVRVGP
;
A
#
# COMPACT_ATOMS: atom_id res chain seq x y z
N MET A 1 19.80 78.14 45.06
CA MET A 1 19.54 77.99 46.51
C MET A 1 18.39 77.02 46.70
N THR A 2 18.65 75.91 47.42
CA THR A 2 17.75 75.15 48.34
C THR A 2 16.31 74.83 47.90
N ARG A 3 15.72 73.64 48.07
CA ARG A 3 16.05 72.37 48.74
C ARG A 3 14.86 71.42 48.44
N ALA A 4 15.13 70.11 48.32
CA ALA A 4 14.45 68.94 48.93
C ALA A 4 12.92 68.93 49.13
N SER A 5 12.15 67.84 49.14
CA SER A 5 12.27 66.38 48.90
C SER A 5 10.89 65.79 49.30
N ALA A 6 10.46 64.66 48.71
CA ALA A 6 9.68 63.53 49.27
C ALA A 6 8.84 62.85 48.16
N LEU A 7 9.17 61.62 47.74
CA LEU A 7 8.74 60.31 48.31
C LEU A 7 7.21 60.11 48.13
N THR A 8 6.66 59.07 47.51
CA THR A 8 7.01 57.62 47.58
C THR A 8 6.19 56.83 46.52
N SER A 9 6.81 55.77 45.97
CA SER A 9 6.36 54.44 45.48
C SER A 9 4.85 54.19 45.16
N THR A 10 4.39 53.38 44.20
CA THR A 10 4.87 52.10 43.62
C THR A 10 3.91 51.69 42.48
N ALA A 11 4.39 51.05 41.40
CA ALA A 11 3.72 49.97 40.64
C ALA A 11 4.58 49.68 39.39
N ILE A 12 5.48 48.69 39.46
CA ILE A 12 5.31 47.31 38.97
C ILE A 12 5.17 47.22 37.45
N LEU A 13 6.30 46.85 36.83
CA LEU A 13 6.49 45.84 35.79
C LEU A 13 5.44 45.72 34.67
N THR A 14 5.86 46.03 33.45
CA THR A 14 5.72 45.08 32.34
C THR A 14 6.86 45.34 31.35
N LEU A 15 7.83 44.42 31.37
CA LEU A 15 8.89 44.36 30.39
C LEU A 15 8.32 44.01 29.01
N ALA A 16 8.89 44.70 28.04
CA ALA A 16 8.92 44.43 26.61
C ALA A 16 8.81 42.96 26.21
N LEU A 17 8.14 42.74 25.07
CA LEU A 17 8.84 42.19 23.91
C LEU A 17 8.31 42.86 22.65
N ALA A 18 9.25 43.56 22.00
CA ALA A 18 9.11 44.22 20.73
C ALA A 18 8.76 43.19 19.64
N GLY A 19 7.93 43.63 18.71
CA GLY A 19 7.78 42.96 17.43
C GLY A 19 9.12 42.93 16.69
N CYS A 20 9.48 41.73 16.24
CA CYS A 20 10.12 41.56 14.95
C CYS A 20 9.22 40.64 14.14
N SER A 21 8.46 41.26 13.23
CA SER A 21 7.95 40.61 12.05
C SER A 21 9.14 39.95 11.35
N GLY A 22 9.18 38.63 11.36
CA GLY A 22 10.27 37.86 10.80
C GLY A 22 9.80 36.44 10.56
N SER A 23 9.28 36.21 9.36
CA SER A 23 9.18 34.90 8.73
C SER A 23 8.26 33.88 9.41
N MET A 24 6.97 33.98 9.07
CA MET A 24 6.27 32.77 8.62
C MET A 24 7.13 32.11 7.52
N LEU A 25 7.09 30.77 7.46
CA LEU A 25 7.83 29.85 6.57
C LEU A 25 8.95 29.04 7.27
N ALA A 26 8.56 28.20 8.23
CA ALA A 26 8.87 26.78 8.09
C ALA A 26 7.62 26.16 7.44
N GLU A 27 7.34 26.50 6.19
CA GLU A 27 7.61 25.61 5.05
C GLU A 27 7.38 24.15 5.45
N ASN A 28 6.08 23.88 5.60
CA ASN A 28 5.31 22.74 5.15
C ASN A 28 5.92 22.05 3.88
N ARG A 29 7.18 21.60 3.96
CA ARG A 29 7.86 20.74 2.98
C ARG A 29 7.43 19.27 3.10
N GLY A 30 6.45 18.99 3.96
CA GLY A 30 5.62 17.79 3.91
C GLY A 30 4.50 17.94 2.87
N GLY A 31 4.81 18.45 1.68
CA GLY A 31 4.06 18.00 0.50
C GLY A 31 4.37 16.51 0.40
N ASP A 32 3.46 15.72 0.96
CA ASP A 32 3.61 14.34 1.40
C ASP A 32 4.51 13.54 0.45
N GLN A 33 5.62 12.98 0.95
CA GLN A 33 6.60 12.28 0.12
C GLN A 33 5.94 11.10 -0.63
N LEU A 34 4.91 10.49 -0.02
CA LEU A 34 4.03 9.52 -0.67
C LEU A 34 3.22 10.13 -1.82
N SER A 35 2.72 11.36 -1.67
CA SER A 35 2.05 12.10 -2.75
C SER A 35 2.99 12.41 -3.92
N ASN A 36 4.25 12.76 -3.65
CA ASN A 36 5.25 12.96 -4.71
C ASN A 36 5.52 11.66 -5.48
N LEU A 37 5.63 10.54 -4.76
CA LEU A 37 5.75 9.21 -5.36
C LEU A 37 4.54 8.90 -6.26
N ARG A 38 3.33 9.04 -5.74
CA ARG A 38 2.08 8.82 -6.50
C ARG A 38 1.99 9.69 -7.74
N THR A 39 2.34 10.97 -7.63
CA THR A 39 2.38 11.90 -8.77
C THR A 39 3.37 11.44 -9.84
N ALA A 40 4.54 10.92 -9.44
CA ALA A 40 5.53 10.38 -10.37
C ALA A 40 5.02 9.08 -11.05
N ILE A 41 4.31 8.21 -10.32
CA ILE A 41 3.67 7.01 -10.87
C ILE A 41 2.67 7.40 -11.95
N GLU A 42 1.76 8.34 -11.65
CA GLU A 42 0.76 8.88 -12.58
C GLU A 42 1.42 9.56 -13.80
N SER A 43 2.60 10.15 -13.62
CA SER A 43 3.40 10.76 -14.69
C SER A 43 4.23 9.75 -15.49
N ASN A 44 4.03 8.45 -15.24
CA ASN A 44 4.71 7.35 -15.91
C ASN A 44 6.25 7.35 -15.73
N ALA A 45 6.73 7.76 -14.55
CA ALA A 45 8.14 7.64 -14.18
C ALA A 45 8.60 6.17 -14.18
N ASP A 46 9.89 5.95 -14.46
CA ASP A 46 10.50 4.63 -14.46
C ASP A 46 10.81 4.15 -13.03
N CYS A 47 11.06 2.84 -12.86
CA CYS A 47 11.31 2.29 -11.54
C CYS A 47 12.54 2.91 -10.86
N ALA A 48 13.59 3.28 -11.62
CA ALA A 48 14.80 3.84 -11.04
C ALA A 48 14.52 5.19 -10.36
N GLU A 49 13.75 6.06 -11.03
CA GLU A 49 13.29 7.34 -10.48
C GLU A 49 12.39 7.14 -9.25
N LEU A 50 11.43 6.21 -9.35
CA LEU A 50 10.49 5.94 -8.27
C LEU A 50 11.17 5.40 -7.00
N PHE A 51 12.18 4.53 -7.14
CA PHE A 51 12.99 4.09 -6.01
C PHE A 51 13.80 5.23 -5.39
N SER A 52 14.28 6.21 -6.19
CA SER A 52 14.91 7.42 -5.64
C SER A 52 13.94 8.31 -4.86
N LEU A 53 12.64 8.26 -5.14
CA LEU A 53 11.61 8.91 -4.34
C LEU A 53 11.30 8.11 -3.07
N LEU A 54 11.25 6.77 -3.16
CA LEU A 54 11.09 5.90 -2.00
C LEU A 54 12.21 6.10 -0.97
N ASP A 55 13.47 6.22 -1.42
CA ASP A 55 14.64 6.46 -0.54
C ASP A 55 14.53 7.74 0.31
N GLN A 56 13.62 8.65 -0.05
CA GLN A 56 13.39 9.89 0.69
C GLN A 56 12.36 9.69 1.81
N ILE A 57 11.53 8.66 1.73
CA ILE A 57 10.53 8.32 2.75
C ILE A 57 11.24 7.58 3.88
N ASP A 58 11.04 8.05 5.11
CA ASP A 58 11.61 7.42 6.31
C ASP A 58 11.09 5.98 6.48
N GLU A 59 11.98 4.99 6.55
CA GLU A 59 11.64 3.56 6.67
C GLU A 59 10.80 3.26 7.92
N ASP A 60 10.94 4.08 8.97
CA ASP A 60 10.19 3.94 10.22
C ASP A 60 8.82 4.68 10.18
N ALA A 61 8.51 5.41 9.11
CA ALA A 61 7.24 6.13 8.98
C ALA A 61 6.11 5.24 8.47
N ASP A 62 4.89 5.48 8.96
CA ASP A 62 3.65 4.78 8.55
C ASP A 62 3.41 4.83 7.02
N ALA A 63 3.95 5.83 6.33
CA ALA A 63 3.81 6.00 4.88
C ALA A 63 4.74 5.09 4.06
N TYR A 64 5.87 4.63 4.63
CA TYR A 64 6.85 3.84 3.91
C TYR A 64 6.30 2.48 3.43
N PRO A 65 5.60 1.72 4.28
CA PRO A 65 4.95 0.50 3.84
C PRO A 65 3.98 0.77 2.65
N SER A 66 3.18 1.84 2.73
CA SER A 66 2.24 2.19 1.65
C SER A 66 2.98 2.52 0.34
N ALA A 67 4.09 3.25 0.43
CA ALA A 67 4.93 3.59 -0.72
C ALA A 67 5.52 2.34 -1.39
N GLN A 68 5.94 1.34 -0.62
CA GLN A 68 6.36 0.05 -1.16
C GLN A 68 5.23 -0.65 -1.91
N GLY A 69 4.01 -0.64 -1.35
CA GLY A 69 2.82 -1.18 -2.01
C GLY A 69 2.55 -0.54 -3.38
N GLU A 70 2.67 0.78 -3.49
CA GLU A 70 2.52 1.50 -4.78
C GLU A 70 3.52 1.02 -5.84
N LEU A 71 4.79 0.77 -5.46
CA LEU A 71 5.80 0.26 -6.39
C LEU A 71 5.53 -1.18 -6.83
N VAL A 72 5.14 -2.05 -5.90
CA VAL A 72 4.80 -3.45 -6.20
C VAL A 72 3.62 -3.51 -7.17
N ASN A 73 2.59 -2.67 -6.97
CA ASN A 73 1.41 -2.61 -7.82
C ASN A 73 1.71 -2.24 -9.27
N ILE A 74 2.82 -1.56 -9.56
CA ILE A 74 3.22 -1.20 -10.92
C ILE A 74 4.34 -2.08 -11.50
N GLY A 75 4.72 -3.16 -10.79
CA GLY A 75 5.78 -4.08 -11.20
C GLY A 75 7.20 -3.57 -10.94
N CYS A 76 7.37 -2.57 -10.08
CA CYS A 76 8.68 -2.07 -9.67
C CYS A 76 9.19 -2.81 -8.43
N PHE A 77 9.77 -3.99 -8.62
CA PHE A 77 10.36 -4.79 -7.53
C PHE A 77 11.80 -4.39 -7.19
N MET A 78 12.53 -3.87 -8.18
CA MET A 78 13.91 -3.38 -8.08
C MET A 78 14.10 -2.15 -8.98
N ARG A 79 15.20 -1.39 -8.78
CA ARG A 79 15.49 -0.17 -9.55
C ARG A 79 15.58 -0.38 -11.07
N ASP A 80 16.00 -1.58 -11.49
CA ASP A 80 16.14 -1.98 -12.89
C ASP A 80 14.94 -2.77 -13.42
N SER A 81 13.88 -2.91 -12.62
CA SER A 81 12.61 -3.48 -13.08
C SER A 81 11.99 -2.61 -14.17
N THR A 82 11.17 -3.25 -15.01
CA THR A 82 10.32 -2.55 -15.96
C THR A 82 8.89 -2.62 -15.47
N ARG A 83 8.17 -1.49 -15.52
CA ARG A 83 6.75 -1.44 -15.19
C ARG A 83 5.94 -2.37 -16.10
N ASN A 84 4.90 -2.98 -15.54
CA ASN A 84 4.02 -3.90 -16.26
C ASN A 84 2.52 -3.62 -16.02
N ASP A 85 2.18 -2.59 -15.24
CA ASP A 85 0.80 -2.21 -14.89
C ASP A 85 -0.06 -1.96 -16.11
N ALA A 86 0.44 -1.20 -17.09
CA ALA A 86 -0.30 -0.90 -18.30
C ALA A 86 -0.59 -2.16 -19.14
N ASP A 87 0.39 -3.06 -19.25
CA ASP A 87 0.24 -4.31 -19.99
C ASP A 87 -0.70 -5.29 -19.29
N LEU A 88 -0.69 -5.33 -17.95
CA LEU A 88 -1.62 -6.13 -17.16
C LEU A 88 -3.05 -5.55 -17.22
N ALA A 89 -3.20 -4.24 -17.08
CA ALA A 89 -4.50 -3.57 -17.19
C ALA A 89 -5.12 -3.79 -18.59
N ALA A 90 -4.32 -3.76 -19.65
CA ALA A 90 -4.78 -4.03 -21.01
C ALA A 90 -5.31 -5.47 -21.21
N GLN A 91 -4.86 -6.44 -20.41
CA GLN A 91 -5.35 -7.83 -20.48
C GLN A 91 -6.75 -7.98 -19.86
N ALA A 92 -7.12 -7.13 -18.90
CA ALA A 92 -8.41 -7.16 -18.21
C ALA A 92 -8.89 -5.74 -17.86
N PRO A 93 -9.28 -4.91 -18.87
CA PRO A 93 -9.47 -3.46 -18.69
C PRO A 93 -10.65 -3.07 -17.80
N ASP A 94 -11.63 -3.96 -17.62
CA ASP A 94 -12.82 -3.73 -16.80
C ASP A 94 -12.71 -4.39 -15.41
N SER A 95 -11.54 -4.96 -15.08
CA SER A 95 -11.31 -5.66 -13.81
C SER A 95 -10.76 -4.72 -12.74
N PRO A 96 -11.16 -4.88 -11.46
CA PRO A 96 -10.48 -4.22 -10.35
C PRO A 96 -9.07 -4.76 -10.07
N TRP A 97 -8.68 -5.87 -10.70
CA TRP A 97 -7.40 -6.55 -10.50
C TRP A 97 -6.52 -6.51 -11.76
N LEU A 98 -5.21 -6.43 -11.57
CA LEU A 98 -4.28 -6.29 -12.69
C LEU A 98 -4.12 -7.61 -13.45
N GLY A 99 -4.63 -7.65 -14.68
CA GLY A 99 -4.48 -8.80 -15.59
C GLY A 99 -5.35 -10.01 -15.26
N VAL A 100 -6.28 -9.92 -14.31
CA VAL A 100 -7.21 -11.00 -13.95
C VAL A 100 -8.64 -10.60 -14.33
N PRO A 101 -9.30 -11.25 -15.31
CA PRO A 101 -10.68 -10.94 -15.65
C PRO A 101 -11.65 -11.30 -14.52
N GLY A 102 -12.48 -10.34 -14.13
CA GLY A 102 -13.50 -10.57 -13.11
C GLY A 102 -14.08 -9.29 -12.55
N LYS A 103 -14.71 -9.40 -11.38
CA LYS A 103 -15.33 -8.28 -10.67
C LYS A 103 -15.29 -8.52 -9.17
N GLU A 104 -15.20 -7.46 -8.40
CA GLU A 104 -15.26 -7.53 -6.94
C GLU A 104 -16.61 -8.09 -6.48
N VAL A 105 -16.57 -8.99 -5.49
CA VAL A 105 -17.73 -9.62 -4.87
C VAL A 105 -17.55 -9.68 -3.36
N GLU A 106 -18.65 -9.72 -2.62
CA GLU A 106 -18.61 -10.00 -1.18
C GLU A 106 -18.20 -11.46 -0.95
N PRO A 107 -17.06 -11.73 -0.27
CA PRO A 107 -16.63 -13.10 -0.04
C PRO A 107 -17.52 -13.82 0.98
N SER A 108 -17.62 -15.16 0.86
CA SER A 108 -18.31 -15.97 1.85
C SER A 108 -17.57 -15.94 3.19
N LEU A 109 -18.31 -16.12 4.29
CA LEU A 109 -17.70 -16.18 5.63
C LEU A 109 -16.63 -17.28 5.76
N THR A 110 -16.76 -18.37 5.01
CA THR A 110 -15.76 -19.45 4.99
C THR A 110 -14.47 -19.01 4.30
N CYS A 111 -14.58 -18.33 3.14
CA CYS A 111 -13.44 -17.75 2.44
C CYS A 111 -12.74 -16.68 3.30
N ILE A 112 -13.50 -15.77 3.93
CA ILE A 112 -12.97 -14.75 4.86
C ILE A 112 -12.22 -15.40 6.02
N SER A 113 -12.84 -16.36 6.71
CA SER A 113 -12.21 -17.00 7.87
C SER A 113 -10.91 -17.72 7.52
N ALA A 114 -10.85 -18.37 6.35
CA ALA A 114 -9.62 -18.98 5.85
C ALA A 114 -8.54 -17.92 5.54
N ALA A 115 -8.92 -16.85 4.86
CA ALA A 115 -8.03 -15.75 4.52
C ALA A 115 -7.47 -15.03 5.76
N GLU A 116 -8.30 -14.72 6.75
CA GLU A 116 -7.85 -14.15 8.02
C GLU A 116 -6.85 -15.07 8.74
N THR A 117 -7.10 -16.38 8.70
CA THR A 117 -6.19 -17.36 9.31
C THR A 117 -4.83 -17.37 8.60
N ALA A 118 -4.84 -17.36 7.26
CA ALA A 118 -3.62 -17.33 6.46
C ALA A 118 -2.86 -16.00 6.63
N ALA A 119 -3.56 -14.86 6.59
CA ALA A 119 -2.97 -13.53 6.70
C ALA A 119 -2.29 -13.25 8.05
N ASN A 120 -2.72 -13.93 9.11
CA ASN A 120 -2.15 -13.78 10.45
C ASN A 120 -0.99 -14.74 10.74
N GLU A 121 -0.61 -15.61 9.80
CA GLU A 121 0.52 -16.54 9.98
C GLU A 121 1.84 -15.87 9.57
N ALA A 122 2.69 -15.58 10.55
CA ALA A 122 3.98 -14.93 10.33
C ALA A 122 5.07 -15.87 9.80
N ASP A 123 4.92 -17.19 9.97
CA ASP A 123 5.87 -18.18 9.46
C ASP A 123 5.49 -18.63 8.05
N SER A 124 6.32 -18.27 7.07
CA SER A 124 6.09 -18.59 5.66
C SER A 124 5.88 -20.08 5.35
N THR A 125 6.52 -20.99 6.11
CA THR A 125 6.37 -22.44 5.90
C THR A 125 5.01 -22.92 6.38
N ARG A 126 4.49 -22.33 7.46
CA ARG A 126 3.13 -22.61 7.95
C ARG A 126 2.05 -21.86 7.17
N ALA A 127 2.38 -20.73 6.56
CA ALA A 127 1.45 -19.95 5.75
C ALA A 127 1.07 -20.66 4.44
N GLU A 128 2.00 -21.35 3.78
CA GLU A 128 1.75 -22.05 2.49
C GLU A 128 0.51 -22.97 2.50
N PRO A 129 0.35 -23.93 3.44
CA PRO A 129 -0.85 -24.75 3.49
C PRO A 129 -2.12 -23.96 3.86
N LEU A 130 -2.00 -22.81 4.53
CA LEU A 130 -3.14 -21.94 4.84
C LEU A 130 -3.58 -21.15 3.60
N ILE A 131 -2.64 -20.68 2.79
CA ILE A 131 -2.92 -20.07 1.47
C ILE A 131 -3.66 -21.08 0.60
N ALA A 132 -3.20 -22.33 0.56
CA ALA A 132 -3.89 -23.41 -0.13
C ALA A 132 -5.33 -23.60 0.37
N ALA A 133 -5.54 -23.57 1.69
CA ALA A 133 -6.87 -23.66 2.27
C ALA A 133 -7.80 -22.50 1.85
N THR A 134 -7.26 -21.31 1.57
CA THR A 134 -8.05 -20.21 1.01
C THR A 134 -8.56 -20.54 -0.40
N LEU A 135 -7.74 -21.17 -1.25
CA LEU A 135 -8.12 -21.56 -2.62
C LEU A 135 -9.24 -22.61 -2.65
N ASP A 136 -9.31 -23.46 -1.62
CA ASP A 136 -10.37 -24.45 -1.45
C ASP A 136 -11.64 -23.87 -0.78
N SER A 137 -11.46 -22.88 0.09
CA SER A 137 -12.56 -22.27 0.85
C SER A 137 -13.35 -21.24 0.03
N CYS A 138 -12.66 -20.55 -0.89
CA CYS A 138 -13.28 -19.63 -1.84
C CYS A 138 -13.78 -20.42 -3.07
N GLN A 139 -14.91 -20.02 -3.63
CA GLN A 139 -15.62 -20.78 -4.68
C GLN A 139 -15.25 -20.33 -6.10
N SER A 140 -14.60 -19.18 -6.26
CA SER A 140 -14.27 -18.59 -7.55
C SER A 140 -13.06 -17.68 -7.48
N VAL A 141 -12.49 -17.36 -8.64
CA VAL A 141 -11.46 -16.33 -8.78
C VAL A 141 -11.96 -14.99 -8.23
N ASP A 142 -13.21 -14.61 -8.53
CA ASP A 142 -13.73 -13.32 -8.07
C ASP A 142 -13.73 -13.23 -6.54
N GLU A 143 -14.14 -14.31 -5.88
CA GLU A 143 -14.21 -14.38 -4.42
C GLU A 143 -12.81 -14.35 -3.78
N TRP A 144 -11.88 -15.13 -4.32
CA TRP A 144 -10.51 -15.20 -3.80
C TRP A 144 -9.74 -13.90 -4.02
N MET A 145 -9.87 -13.29 -5.20
CA MET A 145 -9.24 -12.01 -5.48
C MET A 145 -9.82 -10.90 -4.59
N SER A 146 -11.15 -10.89 -4.37
CA SER A 146 -11.80 -9.93 -3.46
C SER A 146 -11.32 -10.11 -2.02
N VAL A 147 -11.18 -11.35 -1.53
CA VAL A 147 -10.71 -11.59 -0.15
C VAL A 147 -9.24 -11.20 0.03
N ILE A 148 -8.39 -11.38 -0.99
CA ILE A 148 -6.98 -10.95 -0.90
C ILE A 148 -6.84 -9.44 -1.02
N THR A 149 -7.69 -8.76 -1.79
CA THR A 149 -7.74 -7.30 -1.77
C THR A 149 -8.05 -6.77 -0.36
N ALA A 150 -8.95 -7.43 0.38
CA ALA A 150 -9.29 -7.06 1.75
C ALA A 150 -8.27 -7.57 2.81
N HIS A 151 -7.58 -8.68 2.53
CA HIS A 151 -6.61 -9.32 3.41
C HIS A 151 -5.30 -9.63 2.67
N PRO A 152 -4.54 -8.61 2.25
CA PRO A 152 -3.35 -8.80 1.42
C PRO A 152 -2.24 -9.60 2.13
N GLY A 153 -2.28 -9.65 3.46
CA GLY A 153 -1.40 -10.49 4.28
C GLY A 153 -1.44 -11.98 3.92
N VAL A 154 -2.52 -12.49 3.27
CA VAL A 154 -2.56 -13.86 2.74
C VAL A 154 -1.36 -14.14 1.83
N MET A 155 -0.95 -13.17 1.03
CA MET A 155 0.18 -13.28 0.11
C MET A 155 1.47 -12.66 0.67
N GLY A 156 1.50 -12.36 1.98
CA GLY A 156 2.59 -11.58 2.60
C GLY A 156 2.65 -10.13 2.10
N MET A 157 1.58 -9.64 1.48
CA MET A 157 1.46 -8.28 0.98
C MET A 157 0.80 -7.40 2.03
N MET A 158 0.80 -6.09 1.78
CA MET A 158 0.25 -5.13 2.72
C MET A 158 -1.03 -4.43 2.21
N ASP A 159 -1.69 -3.71 3.10
CA ASP A 159 -2.85 -2.86 2.81
C ASP A 159 -2.58 -1.90 1.64
N GLY A 160 -3.54 -1.83 0.71
CA GLY A 160 -3.42 -1.07 -0.53
C GLY A 160 -2.78 -1.83 -1.70
N TYR A 161 -2.30 -3.06 -1.48
CA TYR A 161 -1.90 -3.96 -2.56
C TYR A 161 -3.09 -4.30 -3.47
N ILE A 162 -2.85 -4.26 -4.78
CA ILE A 162 -3.81 -4.70 -5.80
C ILE A 162 -3.37 -6.08 -6.30
N PRO A 163 -4.14 -7.14 -6.00
CA PRO A 163 -3.84 -8.47 -6.50
C PRO A 163 -3.77 -8.50 -8.03
N GLN A 164 -2.85 -9.30 -8.55
CA GLN A 164 -2.52 -9.36 -9.96
C GLN A 164 -2.45 -10.80 -10.48
N LEU A 165 -2.35 -10.94 -11.80
CA LEU A 165 -2.30 -12.23 -12.48
C LEU A 165 -1.22 -13.16 -11.92
N MET A 166 -0.05 -12.63 -11.57
CA MET A 166 1.05 -13.42 -11.02
C MET A 166 0.71 -14.04 -9.67
N ASP A 167 -0.12 -13.39 -8.84
CA ASP A 167 -0.54 -13.94 -7.54
C ASP A 167 -1.41 -15.17 -7.74
N LEU A 168 -2.40 -15.06 -8.62
CA LEU A 168 -3.29 -16.16 -8.98
C LEU A 168 -2.50 -17.32 -9.60
N GLN A 169 -1.53 -17.02 -10.47
CA GLN A 169 -0.64 -18.03 -11.06
C GLN A 169 0.23 -18.72 -10.02
N SER A 170 0.83 -17.96 -9.10
CA SER A 170 1.71 -18.48 -8.06
C SER A 170 0.92 -19.33 -7.07
N ALA A 171 -0.23 -18.83 -6.60
CA ALA A 171 -1.11 -19.56 -5.70
C ALA A 171 -1.64 -20.84 -6.35
N CYS A 172 -2.01 -20.83 -7.62
CA CYS A 172 -2.52 -22.02 -8.30
C CYS A 172 -1.45 -22.98 -8.82
N TYR A 173 -0.16 -22.63 -8.77
CA TYR A 173 0.92 -23.45 -9.35
C TYR A 173 0.93 -24.89 -8.81
N SER A 174 0.83 -25.04 -7.49
CA SER A 174 0.82 -26.35 -6.82
C SER A 174 -0.59 -26.90 -6.55
N TYR A 175 -1.63 -26.09 -6.77
CA TYR A 175 -3.01 -26.37 -6.33
C TYR A 175 -4.02 -26.26 -7.47
N VAL A 176 -3.64 -26.67 -8.67
CA VAL A 176 -4.49 -26.57 -9.87
C VAL A 176 -5.89 -27.17 -9.68
N GLY A 177 -6.05 -28.16 -8.80
CA GLY A 177 -7.34 -28.81 -8.50
C GLY A 177 -8.30 -28.03 -7.61
N ALA A 178 -7.87 -26.94 -6.97
CA ALA A 178 -8.71 -26.11 -6.10
C ALA A 178 -9.81 -25.39 -6.91
N ALA A 179 -10.93 -25.05 -6.26
CA ALA A 179 -12.09 -24.45 -6.93
C ALA A 179 -11.74 -23.14 -7.64
N VAL A 180 -10.99 -22.26 -6.98
CA VAL A 180 -10.47 -21.01 -7.54
C VAL A 180 -9.65 -21.26 -8.80
N CYS A 181 -8.75 -22.25 -8.77
CA CYS A 181 -7.85 -22.54 -9.87
C CYS A 181 -8.56 -23.19 -11.07
N GLN A 182 -9.56 -24.03 -10.82
CA GLN A 182 -10.43 -24.57 -11.86
C GLN A 182 -11.29 -23.47 -12.51
N ASP A 183 -11.78 -22.51 -11.73
CA ASP A 183 -12.50 -21.34 -12.26
C ASP A 183 -11.56 -20.45 -13.10
N ALA A 184 -10.32 -20.23 -12.67
CA ALA A 184 -9.32 -19.51 -13.45
C ALA A 184 -9.08 -20.16 -14.83
N LEU A 185 -8.90 -21.48 -14.86
CA LEU A 185 -8.75 -22.25 -16.10
C LEU A 185 -9.99 -22.14 -16.99
N ALA A 186 -11.20 -22.22 -16.42
CA ALA A 186 -12.45 -22.07 -17.17
C ALA A 186 -12.60 -20.67 -17.82
N ARG A 187 -11.99 -19.64 -17.21
CA ARG A 187 -11.91 -18.26 -17.72
C ARG A 187 -10.78 -18.06 -18.75
N GLY A 188 -9.99 -19.10 -19.03
CA GLY A 188 -8.85 -19.02 -19.95
C GLY A 188 -7.59 -18.42 -19.33
N VAL A 189 -7.56 -18.23 -18.00
CA VAL A 189 -6.37 -17.80 -17.28
C VAL A 189 -5.44 -19.00 -17.13
N ARG A 190 -4.20 -18.86 -17.60
CA ARG A 190 -3.20 -19.93 -17.49
C ARG A 190 -2.66 -19.97 -16.07
N VAL A 191 -2.95 -21.07 -15.37
CA VAL A 191 -2.45 -21.39 -14.03
C VAL A 191 -1.97 -22.85 -13.99
N GLY A 192 -1.04 -23.15 -13.09
CA GLY A 192 -0.42 -24.48 -12.99
C GLY A 192 0.77 -24.69 -13.95
N PRO A 193 1.46 -25.84 -13.85
CA PRO A 193 2.59 -26.21 -14.69
C PRO A 193 2.20 -26.60 -16.13
#